data_AF-A0AAV4HSV0-F1
#
_entry.id   AF-A0AAV4HSV0-F1
#
_cell.length_a   1.000
_cell.length_b   1.000
_cell.length_c   1.000
_cell.angle_alpha   90.00
_cell.angle_beta   90.00
_cell.angle_gamma   90.00
#
_symmetry.space_group_name_H-M   'P 1'
#
loop_
_entity.id
_entity.type
_entity.pdbx_description
1 polymer ?
#
loop_
_entity_poly.entity_id
_entity_poly.type
_entity_poly.pdbx_seq_one_letter_code
_entity_poly.pdbx_strand_id
1 'polypeptide(L)'
;MELGASVLENISLAGDVAHIPDKLFGKFLMCACQGVLLEKHRDAVADNPAFKDLEKATLKSAYSGLVTLILEAAKHDTTEQSISTLLEECKYTPERIKEFTKIFTAQKSHIQLLLGKIGSSFPHIVDVDWRLDYYMKNNHMEKVNSAVYLISLKTEIPGEADTRDIQFSCSLEQLQDLVGKLRDATKCLEKIAQV
;
A
#
# COMPACT_ATOMS: atom_id res chain seq x y z
N MET A 1 -12.86 -0.34 2.99
CA MET A 1 -12.74 0.18 1.62
C MET A 1 -14.11 0.64 1.19
N GLU A 2 -14.26 1.87 0.70
CA GLU A 2 -15.53 2.36 0.15
C GLU A 2 -15.39 2.56 -1.35
N LEU A 3 -16.26 1.91 -2.13
CA LEU A 3 -16.27 1.98 -3.58
C LEU A 3 -17.54 2.68 -4.07
N GLY A 4 -17.40 3.53 -5.09
CA GLY A 4 -18.56 4.22 -5.69
C GLY A 4 -19.52 3.26 -6.37
N ALA A 5 -20.79 3.63 -6.48
CA ALA A 5 -21.85 2.78 -7.03
C ALA A 5 -21.53 2.24 -8.44
N SER A 6 -20.99 3.08 -9.34
CA SER A 6 -20.59 2.66 -10.68
C SER A 6 -19.45 1.63 -10.68
N VAL A 7 -18.55 1.69 -9.69
CA VAL A 7 -17.47 0.70 -9.54
C VAL A 7 -18.05 -0.62 -9.04
N LEU A 8 -18.96 -0.59 -8.07
CA LEU A 8 -19.64 -1.79 -7.58
C LEU A 8 -20.47 -2.49 -8.66
N GLU A 9 -21.10 -1.73 -9.56
CA GLU A 9 -21.80 -2.27 -10.72
C GLU A 9 -20.83 -3.00 -11.66
N ASN A 10 -19.68 -2.40 -11.98
CA ASN A 10 -18.65 -3.02 -12.80
C ASN A 10 -18.05 -4.28 -12.14
N ILE A 11 -17.86 -4.27 -10.82
CA ILE A 11 -17.40 -5.44 -10.05
C ILE A 11 -18.45 -6.55 -10.10
N SER A 12 -19.73 -6.23 -9.90
CA SER A 12 -20.83 -7.19 -10.00
C SER A 12 -20.90 -7.82 -11.39
N LEU A 13 -20.69 -7.02 -12.44
CA LEU A 13 -20.69 -7.47 -13.83
C LEU A 13 -19.51 -8.42 -14.14
N ALA A 14 -18.34 -8.22 -13.51
CA ALA A 14 -17.24 -9.17 -13.57
C ALA A 14 -17.54 -10.50 -12.85
N GLY A 15 -18.43 -10.48 -11.86
CA GLY A 15 -18.87 -11.65 -11.10
C GLY A 15 -20.00 -12.45 -11.74
N ASP A 16 -20.66 -11.89 -12.75
CA ASP A 16 -21.79 -12.51 -13.42
C ASP A 16 -21.34 -13.60 -14.42
N VAL A 17 -21.88 -14.81 -14.24
CA VAL A 17 -21.61 -15.99 -15.09
C VAL A 17 -22.14 -15.80 -16.51
N ALA A 18 -23.21 -15.01 -16.68
CA ALA A 18 -23.79 -14.73 -17.99
C ALA A 18 -22.84 -13.92 -18.89
N HIS A 19 -22.03 -13.06 -18.29
CA HIS A 19 -21.11 -12.17 -19.01
C HIS A 19 -19.68 -12.74 -19.05
N ILE A 20 -19.22 -13.33 -17.95
CA ILE A 20 -17.91 -13.95 -17.85
C ILE A 20 -18.13 -15.42 -17.47
N PRO A 21 -17.94 -16.40 -18.36
CA PRO A 21 -18.10 -17.82 -18.03
C PRO A 21 -17.09 -18.31 -16.98
N ASP A 22 -17.47 -19.26 -16.12
CA ASP A 22 -16.59 -19.78 -15.05
C ASP A 22 -15.24 -20.29 -15.55
N LYS A 23 -15.23 -20.96 -16.71
CA LYS A 23 -14.01 -21.48 -17.35
C LYS A 23 -13.00 -20.38 -17.70
N LEU A 24 -13.46 -19.14 -17.84
CA LEU A 24 -12.66 -17.98 -18.21
C LEU A 24 -12.34 -17.08 -17.01
N PHE A 25 -13.06 -17.20 -15.90
CA PHE A 25 -12.94 -16.30 -14.75
C PHE A 25 -11.52 -16.27 -14.16
N GLY A 26 -10.91 -17.42 -13.89
CA GLY A 26 -9.52 -17.48 -13.40
C GLY A 26 -8.51 -16.82 -14.36
N LYS A 27 -8.67 -17.02 -15.68
CA LYS A 27 -7.82 -16.38 -16.69
C LYS A 27 -8.05 -14.87 -16.74
N PHE A 28 -9.30 -14.44 -16.63
CA PHE A 28 -9.70 -13.04 -16.63
C PHE A 28 -9.10 -12.29 -15.43
N LEU A 29 -9.18 -12.89 -14.24
CA LEU A 29 -8.57 -12.35 -13.03
C LEU A 29 -7.05 -12.30 -13.12
N MET A 30 -6.41 -13.35 -13.64
CA MET A 30 -4.96 -13.34 -13.87
C MET A 30 -4.54 -12.24 -14.85
N CYS A 31 -5.31 -12.00 -15.91
CA CYS A 31 -5.07 -10.88 -16.82
C CYS A 31 -5.20 -9.53 -16.11
N ALA A 32 -6.19 -9.35 -15.22
CA ALA A 32 -6.32 -8.12 -14.43
C ALA A 32 -5.13 -7.90 -13.49
N CYS A 33 -4.69 -8.93 -12.76
CA CYS A 33 -3.48 -8.84 -11.93
C CYS A 33 -2.23 -8.50 -12.75
N GLN A 34 -2.05 -9.14 -13.91
CA GLN A 34 -0.91 -8.88 -14.79
C GLN A 34 -0.96 -7.49 -15.43
N GLY A 35 -2.14 -7.01 -15.81
CA GLY A 35 -2.33 -5.66 -16.37
C GLY A 35 -2.04 -4.56 -15.36
N VAL A 36 -2.28 -4.81 -14.07
CA VAL A 36 -1.82 -3.94 -12.99
C VAL A 36 -0.29 -3.95 -12.88
N LEU A 37 0.33 -5.13 -12.87
CA LEU A 37 1.76 -5.28 -12.61
C LEU A 37 2.67 -4.89 -13.78
N LEU A 38 2.21 -5.05 -15.02
CA LEU A 38 3.04 -4.98 -16.21
C LEU A 38 2.33 -4.18 -17.32
N GLU A 39 2.94 -3.09 -17.77
CA GLU A 39 2.34 -2.17 -18.74
C GLU A 39 1.93 -2.86 -20.05
N LYS A 40 2.76 -3.80 -20.52
CA LYS A 40 2.51 -4.59 -21.74
C LYS A 40 1.27 -5.49 -21.66
N HIS A 41 0.70 -5.70 -20.47
CA HIS A 41 -0.48 -6.55 -20.26
C HIS A 41 -1.74 -5.76 -19.93
N ARG A 42 -1.73 -4.42 -19.97
CA ARG A 42 -2.93 -3.61 -19.68
C ARG A 42 -4.11 -3.96 -20.60
N ASP A 43 -3.83 -4.24 -21.87
CA ASP A 43 -4.82 -4.62 -22.88
C ASP A 43 -4.92 -6.14 -23.11
N ALA A 44 -4.33 -6.96 -22.23
CA ALA A 44 -4.23 -8.42 -22.42
C ALA A 44 -5.59 -9.14 -22.54
N VAL A 45 -6.67 -8.53 -22.08
CA VAL A 45 -8.03 -9.08 -22.26
C VAL A 45 -8.56 -8.82 -23.67
N ALA A 46 -8.27 -7.65 -24.27
CA ALA A 46 -8.76 -7.28 -25.59
C ALA A 46 -8.12 -8.12 -26.71
N ASP A 47 -6.83 -8.44 -26.56
CA ASP A 47 -6.05 -9.18 -27.56
C ASP A 47 -6.15 -10.70 -27.41
N ASN A 48 -6.79 -11.20 -26.34
CA ASN A 48 -6.76 -12.61 -26.01
C ASN A 48 -7.93 -13.36 -26.67
N PRO A 49 -7.63 -14.38 -27.50
CA PRO A 49 -8.64 -15.09 -28.28
C PRO A 49 -9.68 -15.81 -27.41
N ALA A 50 -9.37 -16.07 -26.13
CA ALA A 50 -10.31 -16.69 -25.20
C ALA A 50 -11.53 -15.81 -24.86
N PHE A 51 -11.47 -14.50 -25.08
CA PHE A 51 -12.56 -13.56 -24.79
C PHE A 51 -13.24 -13.00 -26.05
N LYS A 52 -12.89 -13.52 -27.24
CA LYS A 52 -13.33 -12.96 -28.53
C LYS A 52 -14.84 -12.97 -28.72
N ASP A 53 -15.52 -13.98 -28.17
CA ASP A 53 -16.97 -14.18 -28.32
C ASP A 53 -17.78 -13.40 -27.27
N LEU A 54 -17.12 -12.71 -26.32
CA LEU A 54 -17.78 -11.91 -25.31
C LEU A 54 -18.07 -10.49 -25.82
N GLU A 55 -19.11 -9.87 -25.28
CA GLU A 55 -19.45 -8.49 -25.60
C GLU A 55 -18.38 -7.52 -25.10
N LYS A 56 -17.79 -6.74 -26.01
CA LYS A 56 -16.62 -5.89 -25.72
C LYS A 56 -16.87 -4.80 -24.67
N ALA A 57 -18.04 -4.18 -24.67
CA ALA A 57 -18.38 -3.11 -23.73
C ALA A 57 -18.44 -3.65 -22.30
N THR A 58 -19.22 -4.71 -22.12
CA THR A 58 -19.35 -5.51 -20.89
C THR A 58 -17.99 -5.99 -20.39
N LEU A 59 -17.18 -6.59 -21.27
CA LEU A 59 -15.84 -7.07 -20.91
C LEU A 59 -14.92 -5.96 -20.40
N LYS A 60 -14.96 -4.78 -21.03
CA LYS A 60 -14.16 -3.61 -20.62
C LYS A 60 -14.62 -3.08 -19.26
N SER A 61 -15.93 -2.98 -19.03
CA SER A 61 -16.50 -2.56 -17.74
C SER A 61 -16.14 -3.53 -16.62
N ALA A 62 -16.32 -4.85 -16.84
CA ALA A 62 -15.91 -5.89 -15.90
C ALA A 62 -14.42 -5.79 -15.55
N TYR A 63 -13.58 -5.62 -16.57
CA TYR A 63 -12.13 -5.56 -16.38
C TYR A 63 -11.73 -4.34 -15.56
N SER A 64 -12.33 -3.18 -15.85
CA SER A 64 -12.14 -1.97 -15.05
C SER A 64 -12.59 -2.14 -13.60
N GLY A 65 -13.69 -2.88 -13.36
CA GLY A 65 -14.16 -3.23 -12.02
C GLY A 65 -13.13 -4.06 -11.26
N LEU A 66 -12.63 -5.15 -11.85
CA LEU A 66 -11.62 -6.01 -11.23
C LEU A 66 -10.32 -5.26 -10.97
N VAL A 67 -9.80 -4.50 -11.93
CA VAL A 67 -8.56 -3.74 -11.76
C VAL A 67 -8.70 -2.75 -10.60
N THR A 68 -9.83 -2.05 -10.52
CA THR A 68 -10.11 -1.13 -9.40
C THR A 68 -10.16 -1.87 -8.07
N LEU A 69 -10.88 -2.99 -7.99
CA LEU A 69 -10.98 -3.79 -6.77
C LEU A 69 -9.60 -4.30 -6.32
N ILE A 70 -8.80 -4.84 -7.24
CA ILE A 70 -7.46 -5.36 -6.96
C ILE A 70 -6.55 -4.25 -6.41
N LEU A 71 -6.54 -3.08 -7.06
CA LEU A 71 -5.73 -1.94 -6.64
C LEU A 71 -6.15 -1.43 -5.27
N GLU A 72 -7.44 -1.23 -5.05
CA GLU A 72 -7.95 -0.67 -3.80
C GLU A 72 -7.81 -1.66 -2.63
N ALA A 73 -7.99 -2.97 -2.90
CA ALA A 73 -7.76 -4.03 -1.91
C ALA A 73 -6.30 -4.13 -1.51
N ALA A 74 -5.38 -4.02 -2.45
CA ALA A 74 -3.94 -4.01 -2.17
C ALA A 74 -3.53 -2.76 -1.40
N LYS A 75 -4.01 -1.58 -1.83
CA LYS A 75 -3.74 -0.27 -1.21
C LYS A 75 -4.20 -0.18 0.24
N HIS A 76 -5.40 -0.70 0.55
CA HIS A 76 -5.95 -0.70 1.90
C HIS A 76 -5.57 -1.93 2.72
N ASP A 77 -4.64 -2.75 2.23
CA ASP A 77 -4.23 -4.01 2.84
C ASP A 77 -5.43 -4.88 3.29
N THR A 78 -6.49 -4.91 2.50
CA THR A 78 -7.77 -5.50 2.90
C THR A 78 -7.62 -7.00 3.19
N THR A 79 -8.31 -7.49 4.22
CA THR A 79 -8.29 -8.89 4.64
C THR A 79 -9.09 -9.77 3.68
N GLU A 80 -8.78 -11.06 3.67
CA GLU A 80 -9.53 -12.07 2.89
C GLU A 80 -11.02 -12.09 3.26
N GLN A 81 -11.35 -11.91 4.54
CA GLN A 81 -12.73 -11.87 5.02
C GLN A 81 -13.47 -10.65 4.45
N SER A 82 -12.88 -9.46 4.54
CA SER A 82 -13.51 -8.24 4.03
C SER A 82 -13.70 -8.26 2.50
N ILE A 83 -12.73 -8.84 1.76
CA ILE A 83 -12.88 -9.05 0.31
C ILE A 83 -14.02 -10.04 0.03
N SER A 84 -14.10 -11.13 0.79
CA SER A 84 -15.14 -12.15 0.59
C SER A 84 -16.53 -11.54 0.81
N THR A 85 -16.74 -10.78 1.88
CA THR A 85 -18.01 -10.08 2.14
C THR A 85 -18.39 -9.12 1.00
N LEU A 86 -17.43 -8.33 0.50
CA LEU A 86 -17.68 -7.41 -0.61
C LEU A 86 -18.07 -8.16 -1.91
N LEU A 87 -17.41 -9.28 -2.19
CA LEU A 87 -17.74 -10.10 -3.36
C LEU A 87 -19.10 -10.81 -3.22
N GLU A 88 -19.48 -11.22 -2.01
CA GLU A 88 -20.82 -11.75 -1.70
C GLU A 88 -21.91 -10.69 -1.95
N GLU A 89 -21.69 -9.45 -1.51
CA GLU A 89 -22.58 -8.32 -1.79
C GLU A 89 -22.71 -8.04 -3.29
N CYS A 90 -21.63 -8.24 -4.04
CA CYS A 90 -21.62 -8.18 -5.51
C CYS A 90 -22.15 -9.45 -6.19
N LYS A 91 -22.76 -10.38 -5.44
CA LYS A 91 -23.40 -11.63 -5.90
C LYS A 91 -22.45 -12.64 -6.55
N TYR A 92 -21.19 -12.67 -6.14
CA TYR A 92 -20.26 -13.71 -6.59
C TYR A 92 -20.62 -15.06 -5.96
N THR A 93 -20.43 -16.14 -6.73
CA THR A 93 -20.55 -17.51 -6.21
C THR A 93 -19.38 -17.84 -5.27
N PRO A 94 -19.55 -18.71 -4.27
CA PRO A 94 -18.47 -19.13 -3.36
C PRO A 94 -17.21 -19.65 -4.08
N GLU A 95 -17.37 -20.33 -5.21
CA GLU A 95 -16.28 -20.85 -6.03
C GLU A 95 -15.42 -19.73 -6.61
N ARG A 96 -16.05 -18.69 -7.16
CA ARG A 96 -15.37 -17.49 -7.68
C ARG A 96 -14.70 -16.69 -6.58
N ILE A 97 -15.32 -16.58 -5.41
CA ILE A 97 -14.69 -15.91 -4.25
C ILE A 97 -13.41 -16.64 -3.86
N LYS A 98 -13.48 -17.96 -3.73
CA LYS A 98 -12.32 -18.79 -3.42
C LYS A 98 -11.22 -18.68 -4.47
N GLU A 99 -11.58 -18.70 -5.76
CA GLU A 99 -10.62 -18.51 -6.85
C GLU A 99 -10.02 -17.10 -6.85
N PHE A 100 -10.84 -16.07 -6.60
CA PHE A 100 -10.41 -14.69 -6.49
C PHE A 100 -9.36 -14.52 -5.40
N THR A 101 -9.71 -14.91 -4.19
CA THR A 101 -8.86 -14.80 -3.02
C THR A 101 -7.55 -15.55 -3.21
N LYS A 102 -7.58 -16.76 -3.77
CA LYS A 102 -6.37 -17.54 -4.05
C LYS A 102 -5.42 -16.79 -4.98
N ILE A 103 -5.92 -16.24 -6.09
CA ILE A 103 -5.10 -15.54 -7.08
C ILE A 103 -4.63 -14.19 -6.53
N PHE A 104 -5.53 -13.43 -5.92
CA PHE A 104 -5.23 -12.10 -5.38
C PHE A 104 -4.19 -12.17 -4.27
N THR A 105 -4.34 -13.07 -3.29
CA THR A 105 -3.39 -13.20 -2.17
C THR A 105 -1.98 -13.56 -2.66
N ALA A 106 -1.86 -14.37 -3.72
CA ALA A 106 -0.57 -14.69 -4.32
C ALA A 106 0.10 -13.48 -5.01
N GLN A 107 -0.68 -12.51 -5.49
CA GLN A 107 -0.19 -11.32 -6.20
C GLN A 107 -0.16 -10.05 -5.32
N LYS A 108 -0.83 -10.05 -4.17
CA LYS A 108 -1.03 -8.87 -3.30
C LYS A 108 0.27 -8.14 -2.97
N SER A 109 1.31 -8.86 -2.54
CA SER A 109 2.61 -8.28 -2.19
C SER A 109 3.31 -7.58 -3.36
N HIS A 110 3.21 -8.15 -4.57
CA HIS A 110 3.78 -7.55 -5.78
C HIS A 110 3.04 -6.27 -6.17
N ILE A 111 1.71 -6.25 -6.02
CA ILE A 111 0.88 -5.07 -6.30
C ILE A 111 1.16 -3.98 -5.26
N GLN A 112 1.28 -4.33 -3.99
CA GLN A 112 1.65 -3.39 -2.93
C GLN A 112 3.04 -2.78 -3.16
N LEU A 113 4.01 -3.58 -3.60
CA LEU A 113 5.34 -3.08 -3.96
C LEU A 113 5.28 -2.10 -5.14
N LEU A 114 4.45 -2.37 -6.15
CA LEU A 114 4.23 -1.45 -7.26
C LEU A 114 3.58 -0.14 -6.77
N LEU A 115 2.52 -0.23 -5.96
CA LEU A 115 1.84 0.93 -5.40
C LEU A 115 2.76 1.78 -4.53
N GLY A 116 3.66 1.15 -3.76
CA GLY A 116 4.68 1.85 -2.97
C GLY A 116 5.67 2.67 -3.80
N LYS A 117 5.86 2.35 -5.10
CA LYS A 117 6.68 3.16 -6.02
C LYS A 117 5.92 4.34 -6.64
N ILE A 118 4.59 4.30 -6.63
CA ILE A 118 3.73 5.31 -7.26
C ILE A 118 3.19 6.29 -6.21
N GLY A 119 2.94 5.80 -5.00
CA GLY A 119 2.41 6.61 -3.91
C GLY A 119 3.45 7.59 -3.36
N SER A 120 3.00 8.78 -2.96
CA SER A 120 3.79 9.68 -2.12
C SER A 120 3.68 9.22 -0.67
N SER A 121 4.74 8.64 -0.11
CA SER A 121 4.86 8.50 1.34
C SER A 121 5.74 9.61 1.90
N PHE A 122 5.60 9.87 3.20
CA PHE A 122 6.57 10.72 3.89
C PHE A 122 7.93 10.00 3.98
N PRO A 123 9.06 10.74 4.03
CA PRO A 123 10.36 10.14 4.25
C PRO A 123 10.35 9.25 5.50
N HIS A 124 10.88 8.03 5.35
CA HIS A 124 10.99 7.06 6.44
C HIS A 124 12.36 7.19 7.10
N ILE A 125 12.41 7.24 8.43
CA ILE A 125 13.67 7.18 9.16
C ILE A 125 14.18 5.73 9.09
N VAL A 126 15.36 5.52 8.52
CA VAL A 126 15.96 4.19 8.33
C VAL A 126 17.17 3.97 9.23
N ASP A 127 17.80 5.05 9.71
CA ASP A 127 18.98 4.97 10.58
C ASP A 127 19.12 6.24 11.43
N VAL A 128 19.89 6.14 12.50
CA VAL A 128 20.14 7.24 13.43
C VAL A 128 21.60 7.24 13.87
N ASP A 129 22.31 8.32 13.53
CA ASP A 129 23.63 8.62 14.08
C ASP A 129 23.50 9.65 15.20
N TRP A 130 24.35 9.52 16.22
CA TRP A 130 24.39 10.49 17.31
C TRP A 130 25.80 10.77 17.80
N ARG A 131 25.99 11.97 18.35
CA ARG A 131 27.23 12.40 19.00
C ARG A 131 26.91 13.23 20.24
N LEU A 132 27.67 13.03 21.30
CA LEU A 132 27.61 13.87 22.50
C LEU A 132 28.85 14.77 22.53
N ASP A 133 28.61 16.08 22.48
CA ASP A 133 29.65 17.09 22.65
C ASP A 133 29.56 17.69 24.06
N TYR A 134 30.71 17.92 24.69
CA TYR A 134 30.80 18.62 25.97
C TYR A 134 31.56 19.94 25.81
N TYR A 135 30.83 21.04 25.92
CA TYR A 135 31.38 22.39 25.74
C TYR A 135 31.91 22.93 27.07
N MET A 136 33.23 23.02 27.21
CA MET A 136 33.86 23.56 28.42
C MET A 136 33.83 25.11 28.45
N LYS A 137 33.96 25.76 27.29
CA LYS A 137 34.03 27.22 27.13
C LYS A 137 33.38 27.63 25.79
N ASN A 138 32.82 28.83 25.70
CA ASN A 138 32.38 29.42 24.43
C ASN A 138 32.92 30.86 24.29
N ASN A 139 32.62 31.54 23.18
CA ASN A 139 33.13 32.89 22.87
C ASN A 139 32.60 34.00 23.80
N HIS A 140 31.59 33.71 24.62
CA HIS A 140 30.94 34.68 25.50
C HIS A 140 31.13 34.37 27.00
N MET A 141 31.46 33.12 27.35
CA MET A 141 31.58 32.64 28.73
C MET A 141 32.78 31.71 28.89
N GLU A 142 33.57 31.96 29.94
CA GLU A 142 34.81 31.22 30.23
C GLU A 142 34.59 29.79 30.74
N LYS A 143 33.40 29.51 31.31
CA LYS A 143 32.96 28.17 31.71
C LYS A 143 31.50 27.99 31.32
N VAL A 144 31.24 27.09 30.37
CA VAL A 144 29.89 26.68 29.96
C VAL A 144 29.55 25.34 30.61
N ASN A 145 30.46 24.37 30.46
CA ASN A 145 30.37 23.03 31.04
C ASN A 145 29.02 22.33 30.73
N SER A 146 28.56 22.42 29.48
CA SER A 146 27.27 21.84 29.06
C SER A 146 27.43 20.70 28.05
N ALA A 147 26.58 19.69 28.21
CA ALA A 147 26.41 18.59 27.27
C ALA A 147 25.40 18.99 26.17
N VAL A 148 25.74 18.71 24.91
CA VAL A 148 24.86 18.90 23.75
C VAL A 148 24.87 17.62 22.93
N TYR A 149 23.67 17.11 22.65
CA TYR A 149 23.49 15.93 21.81
C TYR A 149 23.25 16.38 20.38
N LEU A 150 24.03 15.86 19.44
CA LEU A 150 23.81 16.04 18.01
C LEU A 150 23.23 14.74 17.47
N ILE A 151 22.06 14.83 16.84
CA ILE A 151 21.34 13.70 16.27
C ILE A 151 21.25 13.91 14.77
N SER A 152 21.53 12.86 14.00
CA SER A 152 21.35 12.80 12.55
C SER A 152 20.43 11.63 12.21
N LEU A 153 19.25 11.93 11.71
CA LEU A 153 18.29 10.92 11.25
C LEU A 153 18.49 10.72 9.75
N LYS A 154 18.83 9.50 9.32
CA LYS A 154 18.86 9.16 7.90
C LYS A 154 17.46 8.81 7.45
N THR A 155 17.03 9.43 6.36
CA THR A 155 15.68 9.27 5.81
C THR A 155 15.72 8.79 4.37
N GLU A 156 14.80 7.89 4.02
CA GLU A 156 14.59 7.40 2.66
C GLU A 156 13.18 7.74 2.19
N ILE A 157 13.07 8.16 0.93
CA ILE A 157 11.78 8.34 0.25
C ILE A 157 11.62 7.16 -0.71
N PRO A 158 10.54 6.36 -0.62
CA PRO A 158 10.27 5.30 -1.56
C PRO A 158 10.28 5.82 -3.00
N GLY A 159 11.13 5.24 -3.84
CA GLY A 159 11.30 5.65 -5.23
C GLY A 159 12.46 6.61 -5.49
N GLU A 160 13.07 7.19 -4.45
CA GLU A 160 14.36 7.89 -4.56
C GLU A 160 15.49 6.93 -4.18
N ALA A 161 16.61 6.98 -4.90
CA ALA A 161 17.78 6.14 -4.63
C ALA A 161 18.67 6.69 -3.50
N ASP A 162 18.56 7.99 -3.22
CA ASP A 162 19.43 8.70 -2.31
C ASP A 162 18.78 8.87 -0.92
N THR A 163 19.56 8.63 0.12
CA THR A 163 19.21 8.94 1.52
C THR A 163 19.41 10.42 1.82
N ARG A 164 18.55 11.01 2.65
CA ARG A 164 18.68 12.39 3.14
C ARG A 164 18.86 12.43 4.64
N ASP A 165 19.72 13.32 5.12
CA ASP A 165 19.99 13.48 6.55
C ASP A 165 19.22 14.68 7.14
N ILE A 166 18.55 14.45 8.27
CA ILE A 166 17.95 15.48 9.10
C ILE A 166 18.78 15.61 10.38
N GLN A 167 19.46 16.74 10.53
CA GLN A 167 20.37 16.98 11.65
C GLN A 167 19.83 18.05 12.60
N PHE A 168 19.90 17.77 13.90
CA PHE A 168 19.57 18.74 14.94
C PHE A 168 20.41 18.51 16.20
N SER A 169 20.54 19.55 17.01
CA SER A 169 21.15 19.48 18.33
C SER A 169 20.13 19.72 19.43
N CYS A 170 20.24 19.02 20.55
CA CYS A 170 19.31 19.16 21.67
C CYS A 170 19.99 19.00 23.03
N SER A 171 19.34 19.51 24.08
CA SER A 171 19.69 19.23 25.48
C SER A 171 19.25 17.82 25.89
N LEU A 172 19.73 17.35 27.06
CA LEU A 172 19.28 16.07 27.63
C LEU A 172 17.75 16.05 27.84
N GLU A 173 17.18 17.13 28.35
CA GLU A 173 15.73 17.25 28.62
C GLU A 173 14.92 17.18 27.31
N GLN A 174 15.37 17.86 26.26
CA GLN A 174 14.74 17.82 24.94
C GLN A 174 14.83 16.44 24.30
N LEU A 175 15.96 15.73 24.48
CA LEU A 175 16.11 14.36 24.00
C LEU A 175 15.18 13.40 24.75
N GLN A 176 15.04 13.57 26.06
CA GLN A 176 14.09 12.79 26.87
C GLN A 176 12.64 13.04 26.46
N ASP A 177 12.25 14.30 26.20
CA ASP A 177 10.92 14.65 25.69
C ASP A 177 10.65 14.02 24.32
N LEU A 178 11.62 14.06 23.40
CA LEU A 178 11.52 13.41 22.09
C LEU A 178 11.27 11.90 22.23
N VAL A 179 12.07 11.21 23.05
CA VAL A 179 11.90 9.77 23.31
C VAL A 179 10.56 9.47 23.96
N GLY A 180 10.09 10.32 24.88
CA GLY A 180 8.78 10.22 25.51
C GLY A 180 7.65 10.27 24.49
N LYS A 181 7.66 11.29 23.63
CA LYS A 181 6.66 11.47 22.55
C LYS A 181 6.66 10.30 21.57
N LEU A 182 7.83 9.78 21.22
CA LEU A 182 7.93 8.59 20.34
C LEU A 182 7.30 7.36 21.00
N ARG A 183 7.55 7.12 22.29
CA ARG A 183 6.93 6.00 23.03
C ARG A 183 5.41 6.15 23.10
N ASP A 184 4.91 7.36 23.31
CA ASP A 184 3.47 7.60 23.36
C ASP A 184 2.82 7.40 21.99
N ALA A 185 3.48 7.84 20.90
CA ALA A 185 3.06 7.56 19.55
C ALA A 185 3.01 6.05 19.25
N THR A 186 4.02 5.28 19.67
CA THR A 186 4.01 3.81 19.54
C THR A 186 2.83 3.19 20.26
N LYS A 187 2.55 3.58 21.51
CA LYS A 187 1.39 3.08 22.27
C LYS A 187 0.06 3.43 21.61
N CYS A 188 -0.07 4.61 21.01
CA CYS A 188 -1.25 5.00 20.26
C CYS A 188 -1.46 4.07 19.05
N LEU A 189 -0.41 3.78 18.30
CA LEU A 189 -0.48 2.85 17.16
C LEU A 189 -0.82 1.42 17.58
N GLU A 190 -0.23 0.91 18.65
CA GLU A 190 -0.54 -0.43 19.19
C GLU A 190 -2.01 -0.58 19.56
N LYS A 191 -2.61 0.46 20.17
CA LYS A 191 -4.05 0.45 20.50
C LYS A 191 -4.94 0.43 19.26
N ILE A 192 -4.56 1.14 18.21
CA ILE A 192 -5.32 1.17 16.95
C ILE A 192 -5.19 -0.17 16.22
N ALA A 193 -4.01 -0.79 16.24
CA ALA A 193 -3.75 -2.07 15.57
C ALA A 193 -4.39 -3.29 16.25
N GLN A 194 -4.85 -3.16 17.50
CA GLN A 194 -5.56 -4.22 18.24
C GLN A 194 -7.08 -4.26 17.94
N VAL A 195 -7.57 -3.40 17.02
CA VAL A 195 -8.94 -3.36 16.52
C VAL A 195 -8.98 -3.98 15.13
#